data_AF-A0AAP0H5R3-F1
#
_entry.id   AF-A0AAP0H5R3-F1
#
_cell.length_a   1.000
_cell.length_b   1.000
_cell.length_c   1.000
_cell.angle_alpha   90.00
_cell.angle_beta   90.00
_cell.angle_gamma   90.00
#
_symmetry.space_group_name_H-M   'P 1'
#
loop_
_entity.id
_entity.type
_entity.pdbx_description
1 polymer ?
#
loop_
_entity_poly.entity_id
_entity_poly.type
_entity_poly.pdbx_seq_one_letter_code
_entity_poly.pdbx_strand_id
1 'polypeptide(L)'
;MIGDRSTSDVVARLRTPDGRDEWIYCHSQILITKSKYFADRLSESWPTCQILDSRNCVEVYCQEHDFDHHITVLRLFYSIKCSVTDICHGVKNTLGVLQVAVNLGCPEIITTCVDYLEASPWEEAEEEEILKVIPGMGLSTEPILGRLQPVNQPTIVKIFLSATLFATSALPPTMVDLKTSAQEQIEYMLTEDDDAPLLTS
;
A
#
# COMPACT_ATOMS: atom_id res chain seq x y z
N MET A 1 -5.61 26.06 1.97
CA MET A 1 -4.42 25.21 1.71
C MET A 1 -3.93 24.69 3.06
N ILE A 2 -3.34 23.50 3.15
CA ILE A 2 -2.71 23.08 4.41
C ILE A 2 -1.58 24.05 4.80
N GLY A 3 -1.44 24.35 6.09
CA GLY A 3 -0.41 25.27 6.60
C GLY A 3 -0.75 26.76 6.51
N ASP A 4 -1.89 27.14 5.92
CA ASP A 4 -2.30 28.54 5.86
C ASP A 4 -2.93 29.00 7.18
N ARG A 5 -2.15 29.75 7.96
CA ARG A 5 -2.56 30.28 9.27
C ARG A 5 -3.78 31.21 9.19
N SER A 6 -4.00 31.89 8.06
CA SER A 6 -5.08 32.87 7.94
C SER A 6 -6.48 32.25 7.84
N THR A 7 -6.57 31.06 7.26
CA THR A 7 -7.83 30.34 6.99
C THR A 7 -8.06 29.15 7.93
N SER A 8 -7.02 28.73 8.66
CA SER A 8 -7.08 27.58 9.57
C SER A 8 -7.71 27.92 10.92
N ASP A 9 -8.52 27.00 11.42
CA ASP A 9 -9.24 27.08 12.70
C ASP A 9 -8.76 26.04 13.73
N VAL A 10 -7.91 25.10 13.32
CA VAL A 10 -7.31 24.06 14.18
C VAL A 10 -5.82 23.89 13.88
N VAL A 11 -5.05 23.48 14.89
CA VAL A 11 -3.63 23.12 14.77
C VAL A 11 -3.46 21.64 15.07
N ALA A 12 -2.90 20.89 14.13
CA ALA A 12 -2.41 19.53 14.37
C ALA A 12 -0.95 19.61 14.83
N ARG A 13 -0.66 19.14 16.04
CA ARG A 13 0.67 19.14 16.65
C ARG A 13 1.24 17.73 16.69
N LEU A 14 2.21 17.45 15.82
CA LEU A 14 2.91 16.17 15.78
C LEU A 14 4.09 16.20 16.75
N ARG A 15 4.19 15.21 17.64
CA ARG A 15 5.28 15.09 18.60
C ARG A 15 5.89 13.70 18.64
N THR A 16 7.21 13.65 18.65
CA THR A 16 7.97 12.42 18.88
C THR A 16 8.59 12.39 20.28
N PRO A 17 8.86 11.20 20.84
CA PRO A 17 9.58 11.06 22.11
C PRO A 17 10.96 11.70 22.10
N ASP A 18 11.60 11.77 20.92
CA ASP A 18 12.94 12.32 20.71
C ASP A 18 12.96 13.86 20.68
N GLY A 19 11.80 14.50 20.84
CA GLY A 19 11.66 15.95 20.99
C GLY A 19 11.34 16.71 19.71
N ARG A 20 11.10 16.02 18.58
CA ARG A 20 10.56 16.66 17.37
C ARG A 20 9.13 17.11 17.66
N ASP A 21 8.82 18.36 17.31
CA ASP A 21 7.53 19.00 17.59
C ASP A 21 7.19 19.96 16.44
N GLU A 22 6.19 19.60 15.65
CA GLU A 22 5.78 20.36 14.47
C GLU A 22 4.30 20.74 14.55
N TRP A 23 3.99 21.99 14.20
CA TRP A 23 2.63 22.53 14.22
C TRP A 23 2.15 22.79 12.80
N ILE A 24 1.01 22.21 12.49
CA ILE A 24 0.42 22.30 11.16
C ILE A 24 -0.95 22.95 11.28
N TYR A 25 -1.08 24.11 10.63
CA TYR A 25 -2.35 24.82 10.53
C TYR A 25 -3.28 24.07 9.58
N CYS A 26 -4.44 23.69 10.10
CA CYS A 26 -5.41 22.83 9.45
C CYS A 26 -6.84 23.39 9.57
N HIS A 27 -7.76 22.77 8.83
CA HIS A 27 -9.18 23.08 8.80
C HIS A 27 -9.94 21.92 9.45
N SER A 28 -10.66 22.19 10.53
CA SER A 28 -11.35 21.19 11.34
C SER A 28 -12.31 20.35 10.49
N GLN A 29 -13.07 21.00 9.60
CA GLN A 29 -13.99 20.34 8.68
C GLN A 29 -13.31 19.27 7.82
N ILE A 30 -12.09 19.52 7.35
CA ILE A 30 -11.35 18.56 6.53
C ILE A 30 -10.87 17.39 7.39
N LEU A 31 -10.26 17.68 8.54
CA LEU A 31 -9.75 16.65 9.44
C LEU A 31 -10.86 15.71 9.94
N ILE A 32 -11.99 16.27 10.40
CA ILE A 32 -13.15 15.52 10.88
C ILE A 32 -13.75 14.64 9.78
N THR A 33 -13.84 15.18 8.55
CA THR A 33 -14.40 14.42 7.42
C THR A 33 -13.50 13.25 7.01
N LYS A 34 -12.18 13.44 7.06
CA LYS A 34 -11.21 12.49 6.50
C LYS A 34 -10.65 11.48 7.50
N SER A 35 -10.80 11.72 8.80
CA SER A 35 -10.20 10.87 9.84
C SER A 35 -11.09 10.76 11.07
N LYS A 36 -11.38 9.52 11.47
CA LYS A 36 -12.11 9.23 12.71
C LYS A 36 -11.36 9.74 13.93
N TYR A 37 -10.04 9.59 13.98
CA TYR A 37 -9.23 10.08 15.10
C TYR A 37 -9.42 11.58 15.35
N PHE A 38 -9.37 12.40 14.29
CA PHE A 38 -9.58 13.83 14.42
C PHE A 38 -11.04 14.19 14.73
N ALA A 39 -12.01 13.45 14.16
CA ALA A 39 -13.42 13.61 14.50
C ALA A 39 -13.70 13.39 16.00
N ASP A 40 -13.12 12.35 16.58
CA ASP A 40 -13.28 12.03 18.00
C ASP A 40 -12.56 13.04 18.91
N ARG A 41 -11.40 13.58 18.49
CA ARG A 41 -10.61 14.53 19.27
C ARG A 41 -11.13 15.97 19.22
N LEU A 42 -11.85 16.32 18.16
CA LEU A 42 -12.45 17.64 17.96
C LEU A 42 -13.94 17.68 18.34
N SER A 43 -14.49 16.57 18.83
CA SER A 43 -15.87 16.53 19.30
C SER A 43 -16.04 17.34 20.59
N GLU A 44 -17.26 17.81 20.82
CA GLU A 44 -17.63 18.53 22.06
C GLU A 44 -17.48 17.66 23.32
N SER A 45 -17.45 16.33 23.15
CA SER A 45 -17.30 15.36 24.24
C SER A 45 -15.84 15.09 24.64
N TRP A 46 -14.85 15.60 23.87
CA TRP A 46 -13.45 15.37 24.19
C TRP A 46 -12.95 16.37 25.26
N PRO A 47 -12.25 15.92 26.33
CA PRO A 47 -11.81 16.81 27.39
C PRO A 47 -10.80 17.85 26.88
N THR A 48 -11.16 19.12 27.05
CA THR A 48 -10.30 20.32 27.01
C THR A 48 -9.29 20.36 25.87
N CYS A 49 -9.66 20.99 24.76
CA CYS A 49 -8.69 21.40 23.74
C CYS A 49 -7.67 22.36 24.37
N GLN A 50 -6.38 22.02 24.29
CA GLN A 50 -5.34 23.02 24.49
C GLN A 50 -5.54 24.08 23.41
N ILE A 51 -5.75 25.32 23.83
CA ILE A 51 -5.93 26.42 22.89
C ILE A 51 -4.54 26.95 22.56
N LEU A 52 -4.15 26.86 21.29
CA LEU A 52 -2.88 27.37 20.78
C LEU A 52 -3.18 28.44 19.74
N ASP A 53 -2.70 29.67 19.97
CA ASP A 53 -3.01 30.83 19.11
C ASP A 53 -4.54 31.04 18.93
N SER A 54 -5.30 30.92 20.03
CA SER A 54 -6.77 31.02 20.06
C SER A 54 -7.51 29.98 19.20
N ARG A 55 -6.86 28.86 18.84
CA ARG A 55 -7.42 27.76 18.05
C ARG A 55 -7.35 26.44 18.81
N ASN A 56 -8.22 25.50 18.45
CA ASN A 56 -8.14 24.14 18.98
C ASN A 56 -6.82 23.49 18.54
N CYS A 57 -6.13 22.82 19.47
CA CYS A 57 -4.93 22.05 19.18
C CYS A 57 -5.19 20.56 19.41
N VAL A 58 -4.95 19.76 18.37
CA VAL A 58 -4.98 18.29 18.45
C VAL A 58 -3.56 17.79 18.48
N GLU A 59 -3.20 17.14 19.58
CA GLU A 59 -1.89 16.53 19.75
C GLU A 59 -1.88 15.11 19.19
N VAL A 60 -0.97 14.84 18.26
CA VAL A 60 -0.74 13.53 17.65
C VAL A 60 0.65 13.07 18.04
N TYR A 61 0.73 11.95 18.77
CA TYR A 61 1.99 11.34 19.16
C TYR A 61 2.38 10.28 18.16
N CYS A 62 3.61 10.35 17.67
CA CYS A 62 4.15 9.49 16.62
C CYS A 62 5.61 9.12 16.93
N GLN A 63 6.14 8.09 16.28
CA GLN A 63 7.55 7.69 16.39
C GLN A 63 8.40 8.43 15.36
N GLU A 64 9.72 8.50 15.56
CA GLU A 64 10.55 9.23 14.59
C GLU A 64 10.50 8.59 13.18
N HIS A 65 10.40 7.26 13.10
CA HIS A 65 10.34 6.54 11.83
C HIS A 65 8.99 6.67 11.09
N ASP A 66 7.90 7.06 11.78
CA ASP A 66 6.58 7.23 11.17
C ASP A 66 6.19 8.71 11.00
N PHE A 67 7.04 9.65 11.44
CA PHE A 67 6.75 11.07 11.43
C PHE A 67 6.42 11.60 10.03
N ASP A 68 7.27 11.32 9.05
CA ASP A 68 7.08 11.81 7.68
C ASP A 68 5.84 11.17 7.01
N HIS A 69 5.47 9.95 7.43
CA HIS A 69 4.22 9.31 7.01
C HIS A 69 2.99 10.03 7.58
N HIS A 70 3.05 10.54 8.83
CA HIS A 70 1.99 11.40 9.40
C HIS A 70 1.84 12.72 8.65
N ILE A 71 2.95 13.38 8.31
CA ILE A 71 2.94 14.59 7.48
C ILE A 71 2.28 14.28 6.13
N THR A 72 2.63 13.14 5.53
CA THR A 72 2.10 12.70 4.24
C THR A 72 0.59 12.46 4.30
N VAL A 73 0.08 11.78 5.33
CA VAL A 73 -1.36 11.58 5.54
C VAL A 73 -2.09 12.91 5.69
N LEU A 74 -1.55 13.85 6.47
CA LEU A 74 -2.16 15.18 6.62
C LEU A 74 -2.19 15.95 5.30
N ARG A 75 -1.14 15.86 4.48
CA ARG A 75 -1.11 16.44 3.12
C ARG A 75 -2.17 15.80 2.22
N LEU A 76 -2.32 14.48 2.26
CA LEU A 76 -3.31 13.74 1.48
C LEU A 76 -4.76 14.20 1.76
N PHE A 77 -5.08 14.64 2.97
CA PHE A 77 -6.42 15.19 3.27
C PHE A 77 -6.79 16.41 2.43
N TYR A 78 -5.80 17.17 1.95
CA TYR A 78 -6.00 18.39 1.16
C TYR A 78 -5.79 18.16 -0.35
N SER A 79 -5.38 16.95 -0.72
CA SER A 79 -5.14 16.58 -2.11
C SER A 79 -6.44 16.22 -2.80
N ILE A 80 -7.02 17.18 -3.52
CA ILE A 80 -8.25 16.97 -4.32
C ILE A 80 -7.94 16.16 -5.61
N LYS A 81 -6.69 16.14 -6.07
CA LYS A 81 -6.29 15.60 -7.39
C LYS A 81 -5.03 14.72 -7.42
N CYS A 82 -4.24 14.67 -6.34
CA CYS A 82 -3.03 13.85 -6.32
C CYS A 82 -3.37 12.44 -5.84
N SER A 83 -2.93 11.44 -6.60
CA SER A 83 -3.05 10.04 -6.21
C SER A 83 -2.03 9.72 -5.10
N VAL A 84 -2.29 8.64 -4.34
CA VAL A 84 -1.31 8.10 -3.38
C VAL A 84 0.03 7.81 -4.08
N THR A 85 0.00 7.38 -5.34
CA THR A 85 1.18 7.15 -6.17
C THR A 85 2.06 8.40 -6.32
N ASP A 86 1.44 9.56 -6.52
CA ASP A 86 2.16 10.83 -6.74
C ASP A 86 2.85 11.34 -5.48
N ILE A 87 2.39 10.93 -4.30
CA ILE A 87 2.84 11.45 -3.01
C ILE A 87 3.72 10.43 -2.27
N CYS A 88 3.41 9.14 -2.41
CA CYS A 88 4.07 8.09 -1.64
C CYS A 88 5.31 7.52 -2.36
N HIS A 89 5.45 7.65 -3.68
CA HIS A 89 6.71 7.32 -4.38
C HIS A 89 7.27 5.90 -4.09
N GLY A 90 6.43 4.87 -3.97
CA GLY A 90 6.87 3.47 -3.85
C GLY A 90 6.12 2.66 -2.79
N VAL A 91 6.36 1.34 -2.78
CA VAL A 91 5.68 0.36 -1.93
C VAL A 91 5.97 0.62 -0.46
N LYS A 92 7.25 0.75 -0.08
CA LYS A 92 7.65 0.94 1.33
C LYS A 92 7.01 2.17 1.99
N ASN A 93 7.07 3.33 1.33
CA ASN A 93 6.47 4.54 1.89
C ASN A 93 4.94 4.47 1.86
N THR A 94 4.34 3.84 0.85
CA THR A 94 2.89 3.58 0.84
C THR A 94 2.46 2.66 1.99
N LEU A 95 3.26 1.65 2.33
CA LEU A 95 3.02 0.78 3.48
C LEU A 95 3.07 1.57 4.80
N GLY A 96 4.05 2.46 4.97
CA GLY A 96 4.12 3.35 6.14
C GLY A 96 2.95 4.33 6.22
N VAL A 97 2.53 4.91 5.09
CA VAL A 97 1.33 5.76 5.01
C VAL A 97 0.06 4.97 5.35
N LEU A 98 -0.07 3.74 4.86
CA LEU A 98 -1.19 2.85 5.16
C LEU A 98 -1.26 2.55 6.67
N GLN A 99 -0.12 2.28 7.32
CA GLN A 99 -0.06 2.07 8.77
C GLN A 99 -0.62 3.26 9.54
N VAL A 100 -0.17 4.47 9.20
CA VAL A 100 -0.65 5.70 9.84
C VAL A 100 -2.13 5.94 9.52
N ALA A 101 -2.57 5.71 8.29
CA ALA A 101 -3.95 5.88 7.88
C ALA A 101 -4.90 4.93 8.63
N VAL A 102 -4.50 3.69 8.89
CA VAL A 102 -5.25 2.76 9.75
C VAL A 102 -5.32 3.27 11.18
N ASN A 103 -4.19 3.69 11.75
CA ASN A 103 -4.13 4.21 13.12
C ASN A 103 -4.99 5.46 13.33
N LEU A 104 -5.04 6.35 12.33
CA LEU A 104 -5.85 7.57 12.35
C LEU A 104 -7.28 7.36 11.85
N GLY A 105 -7.62 6.16 11.36
CA GLY A 105 -8.95 5.82 10.85
C GLY A 105 -9.34 6.64 9.63
N CYS A 106 -8.54 6.57 8.56
CA CYS A 106 -8.67 7.34 7.32
C CYS A 106 -9.13 6.45 6.14
N PRO A 107 -10.43 6.13 5.99
CA PRO A 107 -10.90 5.07 5.08
C PRO A 107 -10.52 5.28 3.61
N GLU A 108 -10.65 6.50 3.08
CA GLU A 108 -10.31 6.79 1.68
C GLU A 108 -8.82 6.56 1.36
N ILE A 109 -7.93 6.96 2.28
CA ILE A 109 -6.48 6.76 2.14
C ILE A 109 -6.14 5.28 2.27
N ILE A 110 -6.77 4.56 3.21
CA ILE A 110 -6.60 3.12 3.38
C ILE A 110 -6.94 2.40 2.08
N THR A 111 -8.12 2.65 1.50
CA THR A 111 -8.52 2.04 0.22
C THR A 111 -7.52 2.34 -0.88
N THR A 112 -7.12 3.60 -1.04
CA THR A 112 -6.21 3.98 -2.12
C THR A 112 -4.81 3.37 -1.96
N CYS A 113 -4.30 3.27 -0.72
CA CYS A 113 -3.02 2.60 -0.44
C CYS A 113 -3.11 1.09 -0.69
N VAL A 114 -4.22 0.45 -0.31
CA VAL A 114 -4.47 -0.97 -0.55
C VAL A 114 -4.52 -1.25 -2.05
N ASP A 115 -5.29 -0.47 -2.81
CA ASP A 115 -5.39 -0.61 -4.27
C ASP A 115 -4.01 -0.47 -4.94
N TYR A 116 -3.20 0.50 -4.49
CA TYR A 116 -1.85 0.70 -4.99
C TYR A 116 -0.93 -0.49 -4.66
N LEU A 117 -0.92 -0.94 -3.40
CA LEU A 117 -0.06 -2.04 -2.97
C LEU A 117 -0.46 -3.34 -3.65
N GLU A 118 -1.75 -3.61 -3.81
CA GLU A 118 -2.28 -4.76 -4.54
C GLU A 118 -1.82 -4.76 -6.00
N ALA A 119 -1.87 -3.61 -6.68
CA ALA A 119 -1.51 -3.50 -8.09
C ALA A 119 0.01 -3.42 -8.37
N SER A 120 0.83 -3.12 -7.35
CA SER A 120 2.27 -2.86 -7.55
C SER A 120 3.12 -4.13 -7.55
N PRO A 121 4.13 -4.29 -8.42
CA PRO A 121 5.14 -5.32 -8.22
C PRO A 121 5.89 -5.06 -6.90
N TRP A 122 6.28 -6.12 -6.18
CA TRP A 122 7.04 -6.03 -4.94
C TRP A 122 8.41 -6.67 -5.11
N GLU A 123 9.44 -6.03 -4.57
CA GLU A 123 10.73 -6.67 -4.36
C GLU A 123 10.67 -7.62 -3.14
N GLU A 124 11.58 -8.58 -3.06
CA GLU A 124 11.61 -9.57 -1.96
C GLU A 124 11.65 -8.91 -0.57
N ALA A 125 12.45 -7.85 -0.41
CA ALA A 125 12.55 -7.10 0.83
C ALA A 125 11.23 -6.38 1.19
N GLU A 126 10.49 -5.91 0.19
CA GLU A 126 9.19 -5.25 0.39
C GLU A 126 8.11 -6.27 0.74
N GLU A 127 8.11 -7.45 0.09
CA GLU A 127 7.21 -8.54 0.40
C GLU A 127 7.39 -9.03 1.85
N GLU A 128 8.63 -9.20 2.30
CA GLU A 128 8.93 -9.53 3.69
C GLU A 128 8.38 -8.49 4.68
N GLU A 129 8.50 -7.20 4.35
CA GLU A 129 8.01 -6.10 5.19
C GLU A 129 6.48 -6.08 5.22
N ILE A 130 5.84 -6.26 4.07
CA ILE A 130 4.38 -6.40 3.94
C ILE A 130 3.86 -7.56 4.79
N LEU A 131 4.52 -8.72 4.73
CA LEU A 131 4.17 -9.90 5.52
C LEU A 131 4.31 -9.68 7.03
N LYS A 132 5.25 -8.83 7.46
CA LYS A 132 5.43 -8.47 8.88
C LYS A 132 4.36 -7.48 9.35
N VAL A 133 3.96 -6.53 8.50
CA VAL A 133 3.14 -5.38 8.87
C VAL A 133 1.64 -5.63 8.70
N ILE A 134 1.22 -6.11 7.52
CA ILE A 134 -0.20 -6.17 7.11
C ILE A 134 -1.08 -7.06 8.00
N PRO A 135 -0.65 -8.25 8.48
CA PRO A 135 -1.51 -9.11 9.30
C PRO A 135 -2.06 -8.44 10.57
N GLY A 136 -1.40 -7.41 11.08
CA GLY A 136 -1.84 -6.66 12.27
C GLY A 136 -2.89 -5.57 12.00
N MET A 137 -3.26 -5.31 10.73
CA MET A 137 -4.01 -4.11 10.33
C MET A 137 -5.51 -4.32 10.10
N GLY A 138 -5.99 -5.56 10.25
CA GLY A 138 -7.41 -5.93 10.15
C GLY A 138 -7.88 -6.24 8.73
N LEU A 139 -9.21 -6.32 8.55
CA LEU A 139 -9.83 -6.83 7.32
C LEU A 139 -9.64 -5.92 6.10
N SER A 140 -9.42 -4.62 6.30
CA SER A 140 -9.29 -3.66 5.20
C SER A 140 -8.07 -3.91 4.32
N THR A 141 -7.09 -4.69 4.78
CA THR A 141 -5.85 -5.01 4.05
C THR A 141 -5.81 -6.44 3.51
N GLU A 142 -6.91 -7.19 3.61
CA GLU A 142 -7.00 -8.56 3.06
C GLU A 142 -6.64 -8.68 1.56
N PRO A 143 -7.03 -7.74 0.66
CA PRO A 143 -6.69 -7.85 -0.76
C PRO A 143 -5.19 -8.01 -1.02
N ILE A 144 -4.36 -7.33 -0.21
CA ILE A 144 -2.89 -7.41 -0.30
C ILE A 144 -2.43 -8.85 0.01
N LEU A 145 -2.94 -9.46 1.09
CA LEU A 145 -2.60 -10.83 1.47
C LEU A 145 -3.15 -11.87 0.48
N GLY A 146 -4.21 -11.55 -0.25
CA GLY A 146 -4.77 -12.38 -1.32
C GLY A 146 -3.74 -12.74 -2.40
N ARG A 147 -2.75 -11.87 -2.66
CA ARG A 147 -1.64 -12.15 -3.59
C ARG A 147 -0.74 -13.29 -3.16
N LEU A 148 -0.66 -13.52 -1.84
CA LEU A 148 0.23 -14.51 -1.22
C LEU A 148 -0.50 -15.82 -0.91
N GLN A 149 -1.82 -15.86 -1.08
CA GLN A 149 -2.57 -17.08 -0.90
C GLN A 149 -2.22 -18.08 -2.00
N PRO A 150 -1.97 -19.36 -1.64
CA PRO A 150 -1.75 -20.38 -2.64
C PRO A 150 -2.96 -20.46 -3.56
N VAL A 151 -2.72 -20.41 -4.87
CA VAL A 151 -3.75 -20.63 -5.87
C VAL A 151 -4.43 -21.97 -5.57
N ASN A 152 -5.76 -21.98 -5.58
CA ASN A 152 -6.59 -23.13 -5.19
C ASN A 152 -6.05 -24.44 -5.82
N GLN A 153 -5.48 -25.33 -4.98
CA GLN A 153 -4.83 -26.57 -5.43
C GLN A 153 -5.71 -27.42 -6.36
N PRO A 154 -6.99 -27.70 -6.02
CA PRO A 154 -7.92 -28.35 -6.95
C PRO A 154 -8.02 -27.69 -8.33
N THR A 155 -8.00 -26.37 -8.39
CA THR A 155 -8.02 -25.62 -9.66
C THR A 155 -6.72 -25.82 -10.43
N ILE A 156 -5.56 -25.77 -9.77
CA ILE A 156 -4.26 -26.06 -10.39
C ILE A 156 -4.26 -27.46 -11.01
N VAL A 157 -4.67 -28.47 -10.23
CA VAL A 157 -4.71 -29.86 -10.69
C VAL A 157 -5.64 -30.02 -11.90
N LYS A 158 -6.81 -29.38 -11.89
CA LYS A 158 -7.73 -29.39 -13.04
C LYS A 158 -7.13 -28.73 -14.28
N ILE A 159 -6.47 -27.59 -14.15
CA ILE A 159 -5.80 -26.90 -15.26
C ILE A 159 -4.71 -27.80 -15.83
N PHE A 160 -3.86 -28.35 -14.97
CA PHE A 160 -2.76 -29.23 -15.38
C PHE A 160 -3.27 -30.48 -16.08
N LEU A 161 -4.30 -31.14 -15.52
CA LEU A 161 -4.96 -32.28 -16.14
C LEU A 161 -5.59 -31.92 -17.49
N SER A 162 -6.26 -30.76 -17.60
CA SER A 162 -6.89 -30.33 -18.85
C SER A 162 -5.84 -30.04 -19.93
N ALA A 163 -4.74 -29.37 -19.58
CA ALA A 163 -3.63 -29.13 -20.50
C ALA A 163 -2.96 -30.45 -20.92
N THR A 164 -2.75 -31.37 -19.98
CA THR A 164 -2.16 -32.69 -20.26
C THR A 164 -3.08 -33.52 -21.16
N LEU A 165 -4.37 -33.57 -20.88
CA LEU A 165 -5.37 -34.25 -21.72
C LEU A 165 -5.46 -33.63 -23.11
N PHE A 166 -5.41 -32.30 -23.21
CA PHE A 166 -5.39 -31.60 -24.49
C PHE A 166 -4.15 -31.97 -25.31
N ALA A 167 -2.96 -31.92 -24.72
CA ALA A 167 -1.70 -32.28 -25.36
C ALA A 167 -1.61 -33.76 -25.76
N THR A 168 -2.25 -34.65 -24.99
CA THR A 168 -2.24 -36.11 -25.23
C THR A 168 -3.43 -36.59 -26.07
N SER A 169 -4.44 -35.74 -26.30
CA SER A 169 -5.54 -36.04 -27.21
C SER A 169 -5.04 -36.16 -28.65
N ALA A 170 -5.67 -37.03 -29.43
CA ALA A 170 -5.41 -37.10 -30.87
C ALA A 170 -5.86 -35.79 -31.52
N LEU A 171 -4.90 -34.87 -31.71
CA LEU A 171 -5.12 -33.57 -32.31
C LEU A 171 -5.67 -33.73 -33.76
N PRO A 172 -6.66 -32.92 -34.16
CA PRO A 172 -7.09 -32.87 -35.55
C PRO A 172 -5.90 -32.50 -36.46
N PRO A 173 -5.88 -32.96 -37.73
CA PRO A 173 -4.78 -32.68 -38.67
C PRO A 173 -4.52 -31.18 -38.90
N THR A 174 -5.43 -30.31 -38.51
CA THR A 174 -5.31 -28.84 -38.58
C THR A 174 -4.46 -28.22 -37.46
N MET A 175 -4.02 -28.99 -36.45
CA MET A 175 -3.26 -28.48 -35.29
C MET A 175 -1.84 -29.07 -35.20
N VAL A 176 -1.37 -29.74 -36.25
CA VAL A 176 -0.03 -30.33 -36.32
C VAL A 176 1.05 -29.26 -36.16
N ASP A 177 0.87 -28.10 -36.80
CA ASP A 177 1.83 -26.98 -36.72
C ASP A 177 1.97 -26.43 -35.29
N LEU A 178 0.88 -26.43 -34.51
CA LEU A 178 0.88 -25.98 -33.12
C LEU A 178 1.64 -26.97 -32.22
N LYS A 179 1.54 -28.27 -32.51
CA LYS A 179 2.29 -29.31 -31.81
C LYS A 179 3.80 -29.19 -32.09
N THR A 180 4.18 -28.96 -33.35
CA THR A 180 5.57 -28.76 -33.73
C THR A 180 6.15 -27.52 -33.06
N SER A 181 5.44 -26.39 -33.08
CA SER A 181 5.87 -25.14 -32.45
C SER A 181 6.02 -25.26 -30.92
N ALA A 182 5.09 -25.94 -30.24
CA ALA A 182 5.19 -26.18 -28.80
C ALA A 182 6.38 -27.09 -28.45
N GLN A 183 6.66 -28.10 -29.28
CA GLN A 183 7.80 -28.98 -29.10
C GLN A 183 9.13 -28.24 -29.28
N GLU A 184 9.25 -27.36 -30.27
CA GLU A 184 10.43 -26.51 -30.49
C GLU A 184 10.68 -25.54 -29.32
N GLN A 185 9.63 -24.94 -28.75
CA GLN A 185 9.77 -24.09 -27.57
C GLN A 185 10.24 -24.85 -26.32
N ILE A 186 9.73 -26.07 -26.12
CA ILE A 186 10.17 -26.92 -25.01
C ILE A 186 11.63 -27.32 -25.19
N GLU A 187 12.04 -27.67 -26.42
CA GLU A 187 13.43 -28.00 -26.74
C GLU A 187 14.35 -26.80 -26.49
N TYR A 188 13.96 -25.60 -26.92
CA TYR A 188 14.70 -24.36 -26.66
C TYR A 188 14.83 -24.03 -25.16
N MET A 189 13.80 -24.32 -24.35
CA MET A 189 13.87 -24.13 -22.89
C MET A 189 14.71 -25.19 -22.16
N LEU A 190 14.89 -26.37 -22.78
CA LEU A 190 15.65 -27.49 -22.22
C LEU A 190 17.11 -27.49 -22.65
N THR A 191 17.46 -26.82 -23.75
CA THR A 191 18.85 -26.55 -24.10
C THR A 191 19.41 -25.53 -23.13
N GLU A 192 20.34 -25.96 -22.29
CA GLU A 192 21.07 -25.09 -21.35
C GLU A 192 21.78 -23.97 -22.13
N ASP A 193 21.57 -22.71 -21.72
CA ASP A 193 22.38 -21.57 -22.17
C ASP A 193 23.82 -21.82 -21.67
N ASP A 194 24.66 -22.38 -22.54
CA ASP A 194 26.08 -22.67 -22.27
C ASP A 194 26.95 -21.39 -22.32
N ASP A 195 26.33 -20.20 -22.28
CA ASP A 195 27.00 -18.91 -22.16
C ASP A 195 27.29 -18.57 -20.69
N ALA A 196 28.04 -19.44 -20.02
CA ALA A 196 28.83 -19.03 -18.87
C ALA A 196 29.87 -18.00 -19.36
N PRO A 197 29.97 -16.79 -18.75
CA PRO A 197 30.97 -15.85 -19.17
C PRO A 197 32.35 -16.48 -18.93
N LEU A 198 33.13 -16.65 -20.00
CA LEU A 198 34.54 -16.97 -19.88
C LEU A 198 35.18 -15.87 -19.03
N LEU A 199 35.50 -16.20 -17.78
CA LEU A 199 36.39 -15.42 -16.94
C LEU A 199 37.73 -15.33 -17.67
N THR A 200 37.90 -14.27 -18.46
CA THR A 200 39.21 -13.87 -18.95
C THR A 200 39.88 -13.04 -17.88
N SER A 201 40.89 -13.69 -17.31
CA SER A 201 41.97 -13.18 -16.45
C SER A 201 42.54 -11.83 -16.86
#